data_AF-A0A7W0XF41-F1
#
_entry.id   AF-A0A7W0XF41-F1
#
_cell.length_a   1.000
_cell.length_b   1.000
_cell.length_c   1.000
_cell.angle_alpha   90.00
_cell.angle_beta   90.00
_cell.angle_gamma   90.00
#
_symmetry.space_group_name_H-M   'P 1'
#
loop_
_entity.id
_entity.type
_entity.pdbx_description
1 polymer ?
#
loop_
_entity_poly.entity_id
_entity_poly.type
_entity_poly.pdbx_seq_one_letter_code
_entity_poly.pdbx_strand_id
1 'polypeptide(L)'
;MTNEIVELSPHEREAFDRLEKEKMPPLFLEGRTVAALKDAHLIRAKRIDWLPRRRGIGIAVAASMCFFVLGILVGVWSVSAQSTKPRGPVFVLALRNPPEALPAKSRDEALQRMQEFGAWVDELKRKGLTLGHDCQLLSEVNGPNSIIDTSSDAPGGSLMGIVLLQVENDDQAAEAAKSCPHWKYGGTIEIKQLR
;
A
#
# COMPACT_ATOMS: atom_id res chain seq x y z
N MET A 1 -15.83 -33.19 10.28
CA MET A 1 -15.58 -33.32 11.74
C MET A 1 -15.32 -31.92 12.26
N THR A 2 -16.37 -31.27 12.74
CA THR A 2 -16.30 -29.96 13.39
C THR A 2 -15.74 -30.16 14.79
N ASN A 3 -14.63 -29.49 15.12
CA ASN A 3 -14.12 -29.43 16.49
C ASN A 3 -15.12 -28.60 17.31
N GLU A 4 -16.05 -29.27 17.99
CA GLU A 4 -16.85 -28.64 19.04
C GLU A 4 -15.90 -28.23 20.16
N ILE A 5 -15.75 -26.92 20.34
CA ILE A 5 -14.99 -26.36 21.45
C ILE A 5 -15.87 -26.58 22.69
N VAL A 6 -15.52 -27.59 23.48
CA VAL A 6 -16.21 -27.89 24.74
C VAL A 6 -16.01 -26.70 25.68
N GLU A 7 -17.07 -25.91 25.88
CA GLU A 7 -17.07 -24.83 26.85
C GLU A 7 -17.07 -25.41 28.27
N LEU A 8 -16.00 -25.15 29.02
CA LEU A 8 -15.89 -25.52 30.43
C LEU A 8 -17.01 -24.87 31.23
N SER A 9 -17.73 -25.67 32.03
CA SER A 9 -18.74 -25.20 32.95
C SER A 9 -18.15 -24.26 34.02
N PRO A 10 -18.95 -23.40 34.67
CA PRO A 10 -18.45 -22.47 35.69
C PRO A 10 -17.70 -23.16 36.84
N HIS A 11 -18.16 -24.34 37.25
CA HIS A 11 -17.55 -25.13 38.31
C HIS A 11 -16.22 -25.77 37.90
N GLU A 12 -16.10 -26.22 36.64
CA GLU A 12 -14.84 -26.75 36.11
C GLU A 12 -13.79 -25.64 35.97
N ARG A 13 -14.21 -24.44 35.56
CA ARG A 13 -13.30 -23.29 35.47
C ARG A 13 -12.75 -22.91 36.85
N GLU A 14 -13.61 -22.91 37.87
CA GLU A 14 -13.19 -22.66 39.25
C GLU A 14 -12.27 -23.77 39.80
N ALA A 15 -12.53 -25.03 39.46
CA ALA A 15 -11.65 -26.14 39.82
C ALA A 15 -10.28 -26.04 39.12
N PHE A 16 -10.25 -25.59 37.86
CA PHE A 16 -9.02 -25.40 37.09
C PHE A 16 -8.18 -24.23 37.64
N ASP A 17 -8.82 -23.13 38.04
CA ASP A 17 -8.15 -21.97 38.63
C ASP A 17 -7.54 -22.26 40.01
N ARG A 18 -8.06 -23.27 40.72
CA ARG A 18 -7.52 -23.74 42.01
C ARG A 18 -6.32 -24.69 41.87
N LEU A 19 -6.05 -25.21 40.67
CA LEU A 19 -4.84 -26.00 40.46
C LEU A 19 -3.63 -25.08 40.67
N GLU A 20 -2.63 -25.57 41.41
CA GLU A 20 -1.36 -24.87 41.49
C GLU A 20 -0.78 -24.76 40.09
N LYS A 21 -0.76 -23.54 39.54
CA LYS A 21 -0.11 -23.25 38.26
C LYS A 21 1.32 -23.73 38.37
N GLU A 22 1.74 -24.57 37.43
CA GLU A 22 3.09 -25.15 37.41
C GLU A 22 4.10 -24.03 37.62
N LYS A 23 4.81 -24.08 38.75
CA LYS A 23 5.90 -23.15 39.01
C LYS A 23 6.94 -23.42 37.95
N MET A 24 7.27 -22.39 37.18
CA MET A 24 8.31 -22.46 36.17
C MET A 24 9.55 -23.14 36.78
N PRO A 25 10.01 -24.28 36.23
CA PRO A 25 11.07 -25.03 36.86
C PRO A 25 12.33 -24.15 36.95
N PRO A 26 13.13 -24.30 38.01
CA PRO A 26 14.34 -23.53 38.15
C PRO A 26 15.25 -23.70 36.92
N LEU A 27 15.79 -22.60 36.39
CA LEU A 27 16.62 -22.58 35.17
C LEU A 27 17.82 -23.54 35.21
N PHE A 28 18.31 -23.89 36.41
CA PHE A 28 19.43 -24.82 36.57
C PHE A 28 19.04 -26.29 36.35
N LEU A 29 17.76 -26.65 36.41
CA LEU A 29 17.31 -28.04 36.19
C LEU A 29 17.50 -28.47 34.75
N GLU A 30 17.23 -27.57 33.80
CA GLU A 30 17.48 -27.83 32.38
C GLU A 30 18.97 -28.13 32.16
N GLY A 31 19.85 -27.28 32.69
CA GLY A 31 21.31 -27.48 32.62
C GLY A 31 21.76 -28.81 33.20
N ARG A 32 21.27 -29.18 34.39
CA ARG A 32 21.58 -30.48 35.02
C ARG A 32 21.06 -31.67 34.22
N THR A 33 19.86 -31.56 33.65
CA THR A 33 19.23 -32.65 32.90
C THR A 33 19.97 -32.86 31.58
N VAL A 34 20.29 -31.79 30.87
CA VAL A 34 21.10 -31.83 29.65
C VAL A 34 22.51 -32.37 29.93
N ALA A 35 23.13 -31.97 31.03
CA ALA A 35 24.44 -32.51 31.44
C ALA A 35 24.36 -34.01 31.74
N ALA A 36 23.40 -34.45 32.56
CA ALA A 36 23.21 -35.86 32.88
C ALA A 36 22.93 -36.71 31.64
N LEU A 37 22.14 -36.21 30.69
CA LEU A 37 21.85 -36.90 29.43
C LEU A 37 23.06 -36.96 28.47
N LYS A 38 23.97 -35.98 28.52
CA LYS A 38 25.25 -36.01 27.79
C LYS A 38 26.22 -37.01 28.41
N ASP A 39 26.33 -37.02 29.73
CA ASP A 39 27.19 -37.96 30.49
C ASP A 39 26.73 -39.41 30.29
N ALA A 40 25.40 -39.64 30.23
CA ALA A 40 24.82 -40.94 29.90
C ALA A 40 24.91 -41.32 28.41
N HIS A 41 25.49 -40.46 27.55
CA HIS A 41 25.60 -40.62 26.10
C HIS A 41 24.25 -40.82 25.37
N LEU A 42 23.14 -40.43 25.99
CA LEU A 42 21.79 -40.51 25.41
C LEU A 42 21.53 -39.39 24.42
N ILE A 43 22.19 -38.25 24.59
CA ILE A 43 22.18 -37.16 23.62
C ILE A 43 23.61 -37.00 23.09
N ARG A 44 23.85 -37.52 21.89
CA ARG A 44 25.06 -37.23 21.14
C ARG A 44 24.99 -35.77 20.72
N ALA A 45 25.94 -34.94 21.18
CA ALA A 45 26.11 -33.61 20.62
C ALA A 45 26.29 -33.76 19.10
N LYS A 46 25.30 -33.33 18.33
CA LYS A 46 25.40 -33.29 16.87
C LYS A 46 26.60 -32.40 16.58
N ARG A 47 27.75 -33.00 16.21
CA ARG A 47 28.87 -32.25 15.68
C ARG A 47 28.32 -31.59 14.41
N ILE A 48 28.02 -30.32 14.54
CA ILE A 48 27.64 -29.48 13.43
C ILE A 48 28.94 -29.33 12.63
N ASP A 49 29.17 -30.25 11.69
CA ASP A 49 30.25 -30.17 10.70
C ASP A 49 30.02 -29.02 9.69
N TRP A 50 29.23 -28.00 10.06
CA TRP A 50 28.98 -26.76 9.31
C TRP A 50 30.05 -25.70 9.63
N LEU A 51 31.32 -26.09 9.59
CA LEU A 51 32.34 -25.12 9.19
C LEU A 51 32.49 -25.29 7.68
N PRO A 52 31.72 -24.54 6.86
CA PRO A 52 31.95 -24.58 5.43
C PRO A 52 33.36 -24.08 5.23
N ARG A 53 34.16 -24.95 4.60
CA ARG A 53 35.49 -24.68 4.04
C ARG A 53 35.53 -23.21 3.60
N ARG A 54 36.28 -22.34 4.31
CA ARG A 54 36.24 -20.86 4.22
C ARG A 54 36.20 -20.26 2.81
N ARG A 55 36.60 -21.04 1.80
CA ARG A 55 36.47 -20.72 0.36
C ARG A 55 35.03 -20.51 -0.11
N GLY A 56 34.03 -21.17 0.48
CA GLY A 56 32.63 -21.04 0.07
C GLY A 56 31.98 -19.69 0.41
N ILE A 57 32.37 -19.09 1.55
CA ILE A 57 31.79 -17.82 2.03
C ILE A 57 32.19 -16.66 1.10
N GLY A 58 33.43 -16.64 0.61
CA GLY A 58 33.90 -15.60 -0.31
C GLY A 58 33.13 -15.58 -1.64
N ILE A 59 32.78 -16.75 -2.17
CA ILE A 59 32.00 -16.87 -3.43
C ILE A 59 30.59 -16.34 -3.24
N ALA A 60 29.94 -16.67 -2.12
CA ALA A 60 28.58 -16.21 -1.83
C ALA A 60 28.50 -14.68 -1.72
N VAL A 61 29.44 -14.05 -1.00
CA VAL A 61 29.48 -12.58 -0.86
C VAL A 61 29.70 -11.89 -2.20
N ALA A 62 30.63 -12.38 -3.02
CA ALA A 62 30.89 -11.82 -4.34
C ALA A 62 29.67 -11.93 -5.27
N ALA A 63 28.98 -13.08 -5.28
CA ALA A 63 27.77 -13.27 -6.07
C ALA A 63 26.64 -12.31 -5.64
N SER A 64 26.42 -12.15 -4.34
CA SER A 64 25.42 -11.20 -3.82
C SER A 64 25.71 -9.75 -4.21
N MET A 65 26.97 -9.32 -4.17
CA MET A 65 27.36 -7.98 -4.63
C MET A 65 27.12 -7.80 -6.13
N CYS A 66 27.45 -8.79 -6.96
CA CYS A 66 27.18 -8.74 -8.39
C CYS A 66 25.69 -8.60 -8.69
N PHE A 67 24.83 -9.39 -8.04
CA PHE A 67 23.38 -9.28 -8.23
C PHE A 67 22.84 -7.93 -7.74
N PHE A 68 23.37 -7.39 -6.65
CA PHE A 68 22.98 -6.07 -6.15
C PHE A 68 23.33 -4.95 -7.14
N VAL A 69 24.56 -4.94 -7.65
CA VAL A 69 25.00 -3.96 -8.66
C VAL A 69 24.21 -4.10 -9.95
N LEU A 70 23.96 -5.34 -10.40
CA LEU A 70 23.14 -5.59 -11.59
C LEU A 70 21.70 -5.08 -11.39
N GLY A 71 21.11 -5.31 -10.21
CA GLY A 71 19.80 -4.78 -9.85
C GLY A 71 19.75 -3.25 -9.88
N ILE A 72 20.78 -2.57 -9.35
CA ILE A 72 20.89 -1.10 -9.41
C ILE A 72 20.97 -0.61 -10.85
N LEU A 73 21.82 -1.23 -11.69
CA LEU A 73 21.99 -0.82 -13.09
C LEU A 73 20.68 -0.97 -13.87
N VAL A 74 19.97 -2.09 -13.71
CA VAL A 74 18.65 -2.31 -14.32
C VAL A 74 17.66 -1.25 -13.83
N GLY A 75 17.63 -0.96 -12.52
CA GLY A 75 16.75 0.06 -11.96
C GLY A 75 16.99 1.46 -12.51
N VAL A 76 18.25 1.90 -12.58
CA VAL A 76 18.62 3.24 -13.09
C VAL A 76 18.29 3.36 -14.59
N TRP A 77 18.49 2.29 -15.36
CA TRP A 77 18.19 2.30 -16.79
C TRP A 77 16.68 2.39 -17.06
N SER A 78 15.86 1.69 -16.28
CA SER A 78 14.40 1.79 -16.37
C SER A 78 13.86 3.18 -16.01
N VAL A 79 14.46 3.87 -15.03
CA VAL A 79 14.08 5.24 -14.67
C VAL A 79 14.49 6.25 -15.75
N SER A 80 15.64 6.05 -16.38
CA SER A 80 16.17 7.00 -17.38
C SER A 80 15.45 6.89 -18.73
N ALA A 81 14.97 5.70 -19.11
CA ALA A 81 14.22 5.49 -20.36
C ALA A 81 12.88 6.25 -20.41
N GLN A 82 12.38 6.78 -19.29
CA GLN A 82 11.14 7.56 -19.22
C GLN A 82 11.32 9.08 -19.41
N SER A 83 12.54 9.58 -19.70
CA SER A 83 12.81 11.03 -19.62
C SER A 83 13.51 11.68 -20.82
N THR A 84 13.18 11.30 -22.05
CA THR A 84 13.71 12.02 -23.23
C THR A 84 12.70 12.18 -24.37
N LYS A 85 11.60 12.88 -24.10
CA LYS A 85 10.90 13.64 -25.16
C LYS A 85 10.28 14.89 -24.53
N PRO A 86 10.36 16.08 -25.16
CA PRO A 86 9.69 17.28 -24.68
C PRO A 86 8.23 16.95 -24.40
N ARG A 87 7.94 17.03 -23.11
CA ARG A 87 6.71 16.69 -22.44
C ARG A 87 5.67 17.71 -22.92
N GLY A 88 4.60 17.24 -23.58
CA GLY A 88 3.55 18.09 -24.13
C GLY A 88 2.87 18.96 -23.06
N PRO A 89 1.97 19.88 -23.45
CA PRO A 89 1.31 20.76 -22.51
C PRO A 89 0.69 20.02 -21.32
N VAL A 90 0.74 20.67 -20.15
CA VAL A 90 0.13 20.14 -18.93
C VAL A 90 -1.31 20.61 -18.86
N PHE A 91 -2.23 19.72 -18.54
CA PHE A 91 -3.64 20.02 -18.34
C PHE A 91 -4.07 19.66 -16.93
N VAL A 92 -4.93 20.49 -16.36
CA VAL A 92 -5.68 20.23 -15.14
C VAL A 92 -7.06 19.75 -15.53
N LEU A 93 -7.45 18.59 -15.04
CA LEU A 93 -8.82 18.11 -15.05
C LEU A 93 -9.38 18.32 -13.64
N ALA A 94 -10.30 19.28 -13.51
CA ALA A 94 -11.02 19.54 -12.26
C ALA A 94 -12.35 18.79 -12.30
N LEU A 95 -12.51 17.82 -11.40
CA LEU A 95 -13.71 16.99 -11.30
C LEU A 95 -14.68 17.67 -10.34
N ARG A 96 -15.89 17.95 -10.78
CA ARG A 96 -16.93 18.61 -9.97
C ARG A 96 -18.18 17.75 -9.86
N ASN A 97 -18.81 17.79 -8.71
CA ASN A 97 -20.16 17.28 -8.52
C ASN A 97 -21.13 18.44 -8.76
N PRO A 98 -22.14 18.29 -9.64
CA PRO A 98 -23.19 19.29 -9.73
C PRO A 98 -23.89 19.46 -8.38
N PRO A 99 -24.50 20.63 -8.10
CA PRO A 99 -25.23 20.86 -6.85
C PRO A 99 -26.33 19.81 -6.60
N GLU A 100 -26.89 19.25 -7.67
CA GLU A 100 -27.94 18.24 -7.66
C GLU A 100 -27.40 16.80 -7.67
N ALA A 101 -26.08 16.60 -7.58
CA ALA A 101 -25.48 15.28 -7.59
C ALA A 101 -26.02 14.44 -6.44
N LEU A 102 -26.61 13.30 -6.79
CA LEU A 102 -27.09 12.37 -5.77
C LEU A 102 -25.88 11.81 -5.01
N PRO A 103 -25.86 11.92 -3.66
CA PRO A 103 -24.85 11.26 -2.87
C PRO A 103 -24.90 9.75 -3.14
N ALA A 104 -23.78 9.05 -2.92
CA ALA A 104 -23.79 7.60 -2.97
C ALA A 104 -24.89 7.05 -2.07
N LYS A 105 -25.71 6.12 -2.57
CA LYS A 105 -26.86 5.57 -1.84
C LYS A 105 -26.42 4.70 -0.66
N SER A 106 -25.19 4.17 -0.74
CA SER A 106 -24.58 3.35 0.28
C SER A 106 -23.06 3.56 0.34
N ARG A 107 -22.45 3.08 1.43
CA ARG A 107 -20.99 3.02 1.58
C ARG A 107 -20.34 2.17 0.48
N ASP A 108 -20.97 1.06 0.12
CA ASP A 108 -20.43 0.15 -0.91
C ASP A 108 -20.40 0.81 -2.28
N GLU A 109 -21.44 1.59 -2.62
CA GLU A 109 -21.46 2.37 -3.86
C GLU A 109 -20.34 3.43 -3.84
N ALA A 110 -20.13 4.13 -2.71
CA ALA A 110 -19.03 5.08 -2.59
C ALA A 110 -17.65 4.43 -2.78
N LEU A 111 -17.44 3.24 -2.19
CA LEU A 111 -16.21 2.46 -2.37
C LEU A 111 -16.02 2.02 -3.82
N GLN A 112 -17.10 1.57 -4.49
CA GLN A 112 -17.05 1.20 -5.90
C GLN A 112 -16.66 2.39 -6.78
N ARG A 113 -17.26 3.57 -6.58
CA ARG A 113 -16.91 4.81 -7.32
C ARG A 113 -15.43 5.14 -7.16
N MET A 114 -14.91 5.02 -5.94
CA MET A 114 -13.49 5.27 -5.65
C MET A 114 -12.57 4.24 -6.31
N GLN A 115 -12.95 2.97 -6.35
CA GLN A 115 -12.20 1.91 -7.03
C GLN A 115 -12.16 2.11 -8.55
N GLU A 116 -13.30 2.44 -9.17
CA GLU A 116 -13.38 2.74 -10.61
C GLU A 116 -12.49 3.93 -10.98
N PHE A 117 -12.55 4.99 -10.17
CA PHE A 117 -11.69 6.16 -10.34
C PHE A 117 -10.20 5.82 -10.21
N GLY A 118 -9.81 5.08 -9.17
CA GLY A 118 -8.43 4.64 -8.96
C GLY A 118 -7.90 3.81 -10.13
N ALA A 119 -8.69 2.87 -10.63
CA ALA A 119 -8.34 2.04 -11.78
C ALA A 119 -8.11 2.88 -13.06
N TRP A 120 -8.93 3.91 -13.27
CA TRP A 120 -8.76 4.85 -14.38
C TRP A 120 -7.47 5.68 -14.27
N VAL A 121 -7.15 6.19 -13.07
CA VAL A 121 -5.89 6.91 -12.83
C VAL A 121 -4.68 6.00 -13.05
N ASP A 122 -4.73 4.75 -12.58
CA ASP A 122 -3.66 3.77 -12.79
C ASP A 122 -3.46 3.46 -14.28
N GLU A 123 -4.54 3.44 -15.08
CA GLU A 123 -4.45 3.33 -16.52
C GLU A 123 -3.72 4.52 -17.17
N LEU A 124 -4.07 5.75 -16.78
CA LEU A 124 -3.38 6.96 -17.24
C LEU A 124 -1.90 6.94 -16.87
N LYS A 125 -1.57 6.46 -15.66
CA LYS A 125 -0.19 6.30 -15.19
C LYS A 125 0.58 5.28 -16.01
N ARG A 126 0.00 4.12 -16.31
CA ARG A 126 0.62 3.11 -17.19
C ARG A 126 0.87 3.64 -18.60
N LYS A 127 -0.01 4.51 -19.10
CA LYS A 127 0.14 5.20 -20.39
C LYS A 127 1.14 6.37 -20.34
N GLY A 128 1.64 6.74 -19.16
CA GLY A 128 2.55 7.88 -18.98
C GLY A 128 1.88 9.24 -19.17
N LEU A 129 0.55 9.31 -19.07
CA LEU A 129 -0.23 10.52 -19.35
C LEU A 129 -0.52 11.37 -18.10
N THR A 130 -0.31 10.86 -16.89
CA THR A 130 -0.56 11.60 -15.65
C THR A 130 0.74 12.01 -14.95
N LEU A 131 0.75 13.24 -14.44
CA LEU A 131 1.82 13.76 -13.57
C LEU A 131 1.50 13.60 -12.09
N GLY A 132 0.23 13.37 -11.77
CA GLY A 132 -0.27 13.30 -10.41
C GLY A 132 -1.78 13.44 -10.36
N HIS A 133 -2.36 13.06 -9.24
CA HIS A 133 -3.77 13.26 -8.92
C HIS A 133 -3.89 13.55 -7.44
N ASP A 134 -4.91 14.32 -7.09
CA ASP A 134 -5.31 14.53 -5.72
C ASP A 134 -6.83 14.38 -5.62
N CYS A 135 -7.26 13.35 -4.89
CA CYS A 135 -8.67 13.08 -4.58
C CYS A 135 -9.05 13.58 -3.20
N GLN A 136 -8.10 14.18 -2.48
CA GLN A 136 -8.27 14.65 -1.13
C GLN A 136 -8.27 16.17 -1.19
N LEU A 137 -9.40 16.75 -1.59
CA LEU A 137 -9.61 18.17 -1.31
C LEU A 137 -9.66 18.34 0.19
N LEU A 138 -8.52 18.80 0.70
CA LEU A 138 -8.23 19.35 2.02
C LEU A 138 -9.52 19.67 2.77
N SER A 139 -10.00 18.69 3.52
CA SER A 139 -10.88 19.00 4.64
C SER A 139 -10.00 19.69 5.66
N GLU A 140 -10.00 21.02 5.59
CA GLU A 140 -9.60 21.94 6.65
C GLU A 140 -8.15 21.79 7.17
N VAL A 141 -7.22 22.54 6.57
CA VAL A 141 -5.97 22.89 7.26
C VAL A 141 -6.19 24.23 7.97
N ASN A 142 -6.55 24.14 9.25
CA ASN A 142 -6.59 25.28 10.17
C ASN A 142 -5.16 25.73 10.49
N GLY A 143 -4.60 26.57 9.60
CA GLY A 143 -3.30 27.22 9.78
C GLY A 143 -3.37 28.71 9.39
N PRO A 144 -2.54 29.58 9.98
CA PRO A 144 -2.64 31.04 9.83
C PRO A 144 -2.36 31.59 8.41
N ASN A 145 -1.97 30.74 7.46
CA ASN A 145 -1.77 31.07 6.04
C ASN A 145 -2.58 30.16 5.11
N SER A 146 -3.81 29.83 5.49
CA SER A 146 -4.71 28.97 4.72
C SER A 146 -5.60 29.80 3.78
N ILE A 147 -5.53 29.53 2.46
CA ILE A 147 -6.51 30.01 1.51
C ILE A 147 -7.77 29.16 1.71
N ILE A 148 -8.73 29.72 2.41
CA ILE A 148 -10.09 29.21 2.44
C ILE A 148 -10.71 29.55 1.09
N ASP A 149 -10.95 28.55 0.25
CA ASP A 149 -12.07 28.60 -0.67
C ASP A 149 -13.02 27.42 -0.40
N THR A 150 -13.69 27.52 0.75
CA THR A 150 -14.96 26.83 1.02
C THR A 150 -16.13 27.66 0.51
N SER A 151 -15.99 28.38 -0.61
CA SER A 151 -17.17 28.87 -1.32
C SER A 151 -17.63 27.81 -2.32
N SER A 152 -18.59 27.02 -1.84
CA SER A 152 -19.55 26.24 -2.62
C SER A 152 -20.39 27.11 -3.59
N ASP A 153 -20.04 28.38 -3.79
CA ASP A 153 -20.75 29.37 -4.61
C ASP A 153 -20.17 29.53 -6.01
N ALA A 154 -19.10 28.80 -6.35
CA ALA A 154 -18.71 28.67 -7.75
C ALA A 154 -19.88 28.00 -8.51
N PRO A 155 -20.42 28.62 -9.58
CA PRO A 155 -21.61 28.14 -10.28
C PRO A 155 -21.48 26.74 -10.90
N GLY A 156 -20.32 26.09 -10.79
CA GLY A 156 -20.02 24.74 -11.29
C GLY A 156 -20.15 23.60 -10.26
N GLY A 157 -20.51 23.85 -9.01
CA GLY A 157 -20.65 22.82 -7.97
C GLY A 157 -19.35 22.43 -7.26
N SER A 158 -19.46 21.48 -6.32
CA SER A 158 -18.38 21.13 -5.39
C SER A 158 -17.24 20.39 -6.08
N LEU A 159 -16.01 20.88 -5.90
CA LEU A 159 -14.81 20.25 -6.44
C LEU A 159 -14.53 18.94 -5.68
N MET A 160 -14.41 17.84 -6.42
CA MET A 160 -14.18 16.49 -5.88
C MET A 160 -12.72 16.07 -5.96
N GLY A 161 -11.98 16.54 -6.98
CA GLY A 161 -10.58 16.20 -7.14
C GLY A 161 -9.96 16.86 -8.36
N ILE A 162 -8.64 16.73 -8.46
CA ILE A 162 -7.83 17.26 -9.55
C ILE A 162 -6.94 16.16 -10.11
N VAL A 163 -6.84 16.08 -11.44
CA VAL A 163 -5.86 15.23 -12.14
C VAL A 163 -5.00 16.09 -13.05
N LEU A 164 -3.69 15.93 -12.93
CA LEU A 164 -2.71 16.57 -13.82
C LEU A 164 -2.36 15.60 -14.95
N LEU A 165 -2.61 16.04 -16.17
CA LEU A 165 -2.27 15.31 -17.38
C LEU A 165 -1.12 15.99 -18.11
N GLN A 166 -0.28 15.17 -18.75
CA GLN A 166 0.71 15.60 -19.70
C GLN A 166 0.46 14.86 -21.01
N VAL A 167 -0.07 15.59 -21.98
CA VAL A 167 -0.52 15.05 -23.27
C VAL A 167 -0.02 15.93 -24.40
N GLU A 168 -0.11 15.45 -25.63
CA GLU A 168 0.44 16.17 -26.79
C GLU A 168 -0.39 17.40 -27.19
N ASN A 169 -1.70 17.36 -26.97
CA ASN A 169 -2.65 18.37 -27.44
C ASN A 169 -3.98 18.32 -26.66
N ASP A 170 -4.84 19.30 -26.94
CA ASP A 170 -6.17 19.45 -26.34
C ASP A 170 -7.07 18.23 -26.61
N ASP A 171 -6.96 17.62 -27.80
CA ASP A 171 -7.76 16.45 -28.18
C ASP A 171 -7.45 15.24 -27.29
N GLN A 172 -6.18 14.97 -27.00
CA GLN A 172 -5.80 13.92 -26.05
C GLN A 172 -6.29 14.22 -24.63
N ALA A 173 -6.26 15.48 -24.19
CA ALA A 173 -6.80 15.87 -22.89
C ALA A 173 -8.32 15.61 -22.82
N ALA A 174 -9.04 15.96 -23.89
CA ALA A 174 -10.48 15.73 -24.01
C ALA A 174 -10.82 14.23 -24.04
N GLU A 175 -10.07 13.41 -24.78
CA GLU A 175 -10.24 11.95 -24.80
C GLU A 175 -9.99 11.32 -23.42
N ALA A 176 -8.93 11.75 -22.73
CA ALA A 176 -8.67 11.31 -21.35
C ALA A 176 -9.83 11.70 -20.42
N ALA A 177 -10.35 12.92 -20.53
CA ALA A 177 -11.51 13.38 -19.75
C ALA A 177 -12.79 12.56 -20.06
N LYS A 178 -13.08 12.25 -21.33
CA LYS A 178 -14.25 11.44 -21.72
C LYS A 178 -14.23 10.03 -21.13
N SER A 179 -13.03 9.45 -20.97
CA SER A 179 -12.87 8.12 -20.37
C SER A 179 -13.06 8.08 -18.85
N CYS A 180 -13.17 9.24 -18.19
CA CYS A 180 -13.24 9.31 -16.74
C CYS A 180 -14.57 8.73 -16.21
N PRO A 181 -14.54 7.81 -15.22
CA PRO A 181 -15.75 7.24 -14.62
C PRO A 181 -16.69 8.27 -14.00
N HIS A 182 -16.21 9.48 -13.70
CA HIS A 182 -16.98 10.57 -13.10
C HIS A 182 -18.25 10.93 -13.90
N TRP A 183 -18.20 10.80 -15.23
CA TRP A 183 -19.36 10.99 -16.11
C TRP A 183 -20.53 10.05 -15.80
N LYS A 184 -20.24 8.82 -15.35
CA LYS A 184 -21.29 7.82 -15.03
C LYS A 184 -22.15 8.25 -13.85
N TYR A 185 -21.64 9.12 -12.99
CA TYR A 185 -22.29 9.55 -11.75
C TYR A 185 -22.84 10.98 -11.84
N GLY A 186 -22.99 11.50 -13.06
CA GLY A 186 -23.48 12.86 -13.30
C GLY A 186 -22.47 13.95 -12.96
N GLY A 187 -21.21 13.60 -12.77
CA GLY A 187 -20.14 14.56 -12.55
C GLY A 187 -19.80 15.37 -13.80
N THR A 188 -19.19 16.53 -13.60
CA THR A 188 -18.64 17.37 -14.68
C THR A 188 -17.12 17.43 -14.56
N ILE A 189 -16.44 17.62 -15.70
CA ILE A 189 -14.98 17.74 -15.76
C ILE A 189 -14.64 19.01 -16.52
N GLU A 190 -13.92 19.91 -15.85
CA GLU A 190 -13.37 21.11 -16.45
C GLU A 190 -11.92 20.85 -16.87
N ILE A 191 -11.57 21.15 -18.11
CA ILE A 191 -10.22 20.96 -18.65
C ILE A 191 -9.57 22.34 -18.80
N LYS A 192 -8.40 22.53 -18.20
CA LYS A 192 -7.63 23.76 -18.32
C LYS A 192 -6.16 23.47 -18.61
N GLN A 193 -5.65 24.01 -19.70
CA GLN A 193 -4.23 23.97 -20.00
C GLN A 193 -3.45 24.89 -19.04
N LEU A 194 -2.37 24.38 -18.46
CA LEU A 194 -1.38 25.15 -17.72
C LEU A 194 -0.32 25.68 -18.68
N ARG A 195 0.01 26.97 -18.55
CA ARG A 195 1.09 27.63 -19.29
C ARG A 195 2.35 27.66 -18.46
#